data_AF-U2ZD84-F1
#
_entry.id   AF-U2ZD84-F1
#
_cell.length_a   1.000
_cell.length_b   1.000
_cell.length_c   1.000
_cell.angle_alpha   90.00
_cell.angle_beta   90.00
_cell.angle_gamma   90.00
#
_symmetry.space_group_name_H-M   'P 1'
#
loop_
_entity.id
_entity.type
_entity.pdbx_description
1 polymer ?
#
loop_
_entity_poly.entity_id
_entity_poly.type
_entity_poly.pdbx_seq_one_letter_code
_entity_poly.pdbx_strand_id
1 'polypeptide(L)'
;MNSKTSLGLALLCFSGGLYAHQLYPQVDTPNWDPETLVADQVPDRLISDSGFVYRPYFHPFDIRTFLQQHRPDWQELAESVNHWAGATGVDPRVILTTMAVLTDEVAETVPSAQQVKDVANQLSQRFYHYQDNLTAEQHNAATLAIVRQLQSPGDWQRWQDQYQAWFGSPDVAEPETAPQQALRSTGFAPAYGFMQWPWRQGYSWIPNGPHAHSGSGFPLSSIDVSYDWPAWGAPTYSVTAAHDGYVTVMSRCQVRVTNPNGWATNYYHMDGIQVANNQWVSKDTKLGVYASQRSTALCEGGSSTGPHLHFSLLYQGRFQSLQGSSLGPYQVQTGRYSYDNNCQYTWLLDQRSQQKVCLWRRVDNPTL
;
A
#
# COMPACT_ATOMS: atom_id res chain seq x y z
N MET A 1 -35.37 8.98 -61.30
CA MET A 1 -34.77 7.71 -60.82
C MET A 1 -33.37 8.01 -60.32
N ASN A 2 -33.20 8.34 -59.04
CA ASN A 2 -31.89 8.59 -58.43
C ASN A 2 -31.73 7.62 -57.24
N SER A 3 -30.81 6.67 -57.36
CA SER A 3 -30.45 5.73 -56.30
C SER A 3 -29.59 6.44 -55.25
N LYS A 4 -30.02 6.45 -53.99
CA LYS A 4 -29.16 6.75 -52.85
C LYS A 4 -28.73 5.44 -52.20
N THR A 5 -27.47 5.07 -52.38
CA THR A 5 -26.78 4.08 -51.57
C THR A 5 -26.47 4.70 -50.21
N SER A 6 -27.02 4.13 -49.14
CA SER A 6 -26.68 4.47 -47.76
C SER A 6 -25.69 3.41 -47.25
N LEU A 7 -24.42 3.80 -47.10
CA LEU A 7 -23.43 3.00 -46.38
C LEU A 7 -23.61 3.30 -44.89
N GLY A 8 -24.17 2.33 -44.15
CA GLY A 8 -24.19 2.36 -42.69
C GLY A 8 -22.79 2.10 -42.13
N LEU A 9 -22.18 3.14 -41.57
CA LEU A 9 -20.92 3.02 -40.82
C LEU A 9 -21.26 2.54 -39.41
N ALA A 10 -21.10 1.23 -39.16
CA ALA A 10 -21.16 0.68 -37.81
C ALA A 10 -19.85 1.00 -37.09
N LEU A 11 -19.81 2.09 -36.33
CA LEU A 11 -18.76 2.34 -35.34
C LEU A 11 -18.96 1.37 -34.16
N LEU A 12 -18.24 0.25 -34.19
CA LEU A 12 -17.93 -0.53 -33.00
C LEU A 12 -16.87 0.23 -32.20
N CYS A 13 -17.31 1.17 -31.36
CA CYS A 13 -16.48 1.73 -30.30
C CYS A 13 -16.27 0.65 -29.23
N PHE A 14 -15.17 -0.09 -29.32
CA PHE A 14 -14.61 -0.77 -28.15
C PHE A 14 -14.02 0.29 -27.23
N SER A 15 -14.83 0.82 -26.30
CA SER A 15 -14.33 1.56 -25.16
C SER A 15 -13.60 0.57 -24.25
N GLY A 16 -12.28 0.52 -24.36
CA GLY A 16 -11.43 -0.10 -23.35
C GLY A 16 -11.64 0.66 -22.04
N GLY A 17 -12.49 0.12 -21.17
CA GLY A 17 -12.64 0.63 -19.80
C GLY A 17 -11.29 0.51 -19.11
N LEU A 18 -10.63 1.63 -18.88
CA LEU A 18 -9.45 1.71 -18.03
C LEU A 18 -9.90 1.34 -16.61
N TYR A 19 -9.49 0.19 -16.12
CA TYR A 19 -9.72 -0.27 -14.75
C TYR A 19 -8.81 0.49 -13.77
N ALA A 20 -8.98 1.81 -13.69
CA ALA A 20 -8.41 2.58 -12.60
C ALA A 20 -9.31 2.42 -11.37
N HIS A 21 -8.76 1.91 -10.28
CA HIS A 21 -9.47 1.83 -9.00
C HIS A 21 -8.64 2.50 -7.91
N GLN A 22 -9.30 3.27 -7.04
CA GLN A 22 -8.67 3.90 -5.90
C GLN A 22 -9.03 3.12 -4.64
N LEU A 23 -8.02 2.64 -3.91
CA LEU A 23 -8.21 1.99 -2.62
C LEU A 23 -8.82 2.97 -1.61
N TYR A 24 -8.50 4.25 -1.73
CA TYR A 24 -9.04 5.33 -0.92
C TYR A 24 -8.94 6.68 -1.65
N PRO A 25 -9.78 7.66 -1.26
CA PRO A 25 -9.84 8.95 -1.95
C PRO A 25 -8.53 9.72 -1.85
N GLN A 26 -8.22 10.52 -2.86
CA GLN A 26 -7.12 11.48 -2.81
C GLN A 26 -7.34 12.52 -1.72
N VAL A 27 -6.24 12.88 -1.06
CA VAL A 27 -6.21 13.85 0.04
C VAL A 27 -5.48 15.09 -0.43
N ASP A 28 -5.91 16.26 0.05
CA ASP A 28 -5.17 17.49 -0.17
C ASP A 28 -3.83 17.46 0.58
N THR A 29 -2.74 17.64 -0.16
CA THR A 29 -1.36 17.59 0.32
C THR A 29 -0.64 18.92 0.04
N PRO A 30 -1.06 20.02 0.67
CA PRO A 30 -0.42 21.31 0.45
C PRO A 30 0.96 21.36 1.10
N ASN A 31 1.82 22.16 0.51
CA ASN A 31 3.12 22.47 1.11
C ASN A 31 2.94 23.30 2.37
N TRP A 32 3.86 23.14 3.32
CA TRP A 32 3.90 23.94 4.52
C TRP A 32 4.41 25.35 4.24
N ASP A 33 3.81 26.33 4.92
CA ASP A 33 4.40 27.64 5.11
C ASP A 33 5.45 27.55 6.23
N PRO A 34 6.75 27.82 5.95
CA PRO A 34 7.81 27.72 6.95
C PRO A 34 7.58 28.62 8.17
N GLU A 35 6.97 29.79 8.00
CA GLU A 35 6.72 30.72 9.12
C GLU A 35 5.74 30.12 10.14
N THR A 36 4.74 29.38 9.67
CA THR A 36 3.78 28.68 10.53
C THR A 36 4.47 27.62 11.41
N LEU A 37 5.37 26.81 10.82
CA LEU A 37 6.08 25.76 11.54
C LEU A 37 7.00 26.34 12.64
N VAL A 38 7.66 27.47 12.35
CA VAL A 38 8.51 28.18 13.31
C VAL A 38 7.67 28.81 14.43
N ALA A 39 6.54 29.44 14.10
CA ALA A 39 5.66 30.09 15.06
C ALA A 39 5.12 29.11 16.11
N ASP A 40 4.70 27.91 15.67
CA ASP A 40 4.18 26.84 16.54
C ASP A 40 5.27 25.93 17.13
N GLN A 41 6.55 26.29 16.93
CA GLN A 41 7.72 25.61 17.48
C GLN A 41 7.74 24.10 17.15
N VAL A 42 7.31 23.73 15.95
CA VAL A 42 7.26 22.32 15.51
C VAL A 42 8.67 21.73 15.53
N PRO A 43 8.90 20.55 16.13
CA PRO A 43 10.23 19.95 16.19
C PRO A 43 10.68 19.49 14.80
N ASP A 44 12.00 19.41 14.59
CA ASP A 44 12.59 18.79 13.40
C ASP A 44 12.12 17.34 13.24
N ARG A 45 12.00 16.63 14.37
CA ARG A 45 11.56 15.23 14.43
C ARG A 45 10.69 14.98 15.66
N LEU A 46 9.40 14.87 15.43
CA LEU A 46 8.42 14.37 16.41
C LEU A 46 8.56 12.84 16.59
N ILE A 47 8.76 12.14 15.47
CA ILE A 47 9.07 10.72 15.36
C ILE A 47 9.90 10.52 14.09
N SER A 48 10.75 9.50 14.06
CA SER A 48 11.44 9.09 12.83
C SER A 48 10.43 8.59 11.80
N ASP A 49 10.75 8.74 10.52
CA ASP A 49 10.00 8.12 9.45
C ASP A 49 9.97 6.59 9.60
N SER A 50 11.03 6.00 10.16
CA SER A 50 11.05 4.57 10.47
C SER A 50 10.00 4.21 11.55
N GLY A 51 9.82 5.05 12.56
CA GLY A 51 8.78 4.91 13.58
C GLY A 51 7.37 5.20 13.04
N PHE A 52 7.26 5.97 11.96
CA PHE A 52 6.01 6.28 11.30
C PHE A 52 5.44 5.12 10.47
N VAL A 53 6.32 4.33 9.83
CA VAL A 53 5.89 3.30 8.87
C VAL A 53 5.67 1.95 9.51
N TYR A 54 4.65 1.22 9.04
CA TYR A 54 4.25 -0.05 9.62
C TYR A 54 5.20 -1.18 9.27
N ARG A 55 5.96 -1.64 10.27
CA ARG A 55 6.97 -2.71 10.17
C ARG A 55 6.65 -3.86 11.13
N PRO A 56 5.55 -4.61 10.92
CA PRO A 56 5.06 -5.60 11.90
C PRO A 56 6.06 -6.68 12.29
N TYR A 57 6.98 -7.06 11.39
CA TYR A 57 8.03 -8.03 11.71
C TYR A 57 9.14 -7.43 12.59
N PHE A 58 9.59 -6.21 12.28
CA PHE A 58 10.69 -5.56 13.00
C PHE A 58 10.24 -4.82 14.26
N HIS A 59 8.98 -4.38 14.30
CA HIS A 59 8.40 -3.61 15.38
C HIS A 59 6.97 -4.12 15.69
N PRO A 60 6.84 -5.38 16.17
CA PRO A 60 5.54 -6.02 16.39
C PRO A 60 4.67 -5.23 17.37
N PHE A 61 3.36 -5.22 17.12
CA PHE A 61 2.38 -4.55 17.95
C PHE A 61 1.12 -5.38 18.09
N ASP A 62 0.74 -5.71 19.33
CA ASP A 62 -0.53 -6.37 19.62
C ASP A 62 -1.62 -5.32 19.89
N ILE A 63 -2.30 -4.92 18.83
CA ILE A 63 -3.36 -3.90 18.86
C ILE A 63 -4.48 -4.31 19.81
N ARG A 64 -4.87 -5.60 19.83
CA ARG A 64 -5.99 -6.06 20.67
C ARG A 64 -5.65 -5.95 22.14
N THR A 65 -4.49 -6.49 22.54
CA THR A 65 -4.01 -6.42 23.91
C THR A 65 -3.82 -4.96 24.35
N PHE A 66 -3.24 -4.12 23.49
CA PHE A 66 -3.09 -2.69 23.77
C PHE A 66 -4.43 -2.00 24.01
N LEU A 67 -5.39 -2.17 23.10
CA LEU A 67 -6.72 -1.57 23.25
C LEU A 67 -7.42 -2.10 24.51
N GLN A 68 -7.20 -3.37 24.91
CA GLN A 68 -7.85 -3.91 26.11
C GLN A 68 -7.39 -3.20 27.38
N GLN A 69 -6.13 -2.78 27.39
CA GLN A 69 -5.48 -2.13 28.53
C GLN A 69 -5.75 -0.62 28.58
N HIS A 70 -5.75 0.04 27.41
CA HIS A 70 -5.76 1.51 27.34
C HIS A 70 -7.06 2.12 26.83
N ARG A 71 -7.80 1.44 25.94
CA ARG A 71 -9.04 1.91 25.31
C ARG A 71 -10.01 0.74 25.04
N PRO A 72 -10.59 0.13 26.09
CA PRO A 72 -11.47 -1.04 25.92
C PRO A 72 -12.76 -0.68 25.15
N ASP A 73 -13.12 0.60 25.10
CA ASP A 73 -14.18 1.14 24.26
C ASP A 73 -13.88 1.05 22.74
N TRP A 74 -12.61 0.89 22.36
CA TRP A 74 -12.16 0.83 20.95
C TRP A 74 -11.88 -0.59 20.44
N GLN A 75 -12.22 -1.63 21.21
CA GLN A 75 -11.91 -3.03 20.86
C GLN A 75 -12.31 -3.42 19.42
N GLU A 76 -13.50 -2.99 18.99
CA GLU A 76 -14.04 -3.30 17.67
C GLU A 76 -13.25 -2.65 16.51
N LEU A 77 -12.40 -1.66 16.79
CA LEU A 77 -11.55 -1.01 15.81
C LEU A 77 -10.25 -1.78 15.55
N ALA A 78 -9.95 -2.83 16.30
CA ALA A 78 -8.66 -3.53 16.19
C ALA A 78 -8.39 -4.06 14.78
N GLU A 79 -9.39 -4.63 14.10
CA GLU A 79 -9.24 -5.10 12.71
C GLU A 79 -9.08 -3.92 11.75
N SER A 80 -9.92 -2.90 11.84
CA SER A 80 -9.84 -1.71 10.99
C SER A 80 -8.49 -1.00 11.12
N VAL A 81 -7.95 -0.85 12.34
CA VAL A 81 -6.63 -0.24 12.57
C VAL A 81 -5.53 -1.07 11.93
N ASN A 82 -5.54 -2.40 12.13
CA ASN A 82 -4.53 -3.28 11.55
C ASN A 82 -4.61 -3.33 10.02
N HIS A 83 -5.83 -3.38 9.48
CA HIS A 83 -6.12 -3.34 8.06
C HIS A 83 -5.58 -2.06 7.43
N TRP A 84 -5.99 -0.91 7.94
CA TRP A 84 -5.62 0.37 7.35
C TRP A 84 -4.14 0.69 7.57
N ALA A 85 -3.52 0.28 8.68
CA ALA A 85 -2.07 0.30 8.84
C ALA A 85 -1.36 -0.50 7.74
N GLY A 86 -1.87 -1.70 7.44
CA GLY A 86 -1.40 -2.53 6.34
C GLY A 86 -1.56 -1.84 4.98
N ALA A 87 -2.77 -1.37 4.68
CA ALA A 87 -3.11 -0.81 3.37
C ALA A 87 -2.36 0.50 3.09
N THR A 88 -2.17 1.36 4.09
CA THR A 88 -1.56 2.69 3.91
C THR A 88 -0.08 2.75 4.29
N GLY A 89 0.44 1.72 4.96
CA GLY A 89 1.83 1.67 5.40
C GLY A 89 2.13 2.50 6.65
N VAL A 90 1.13 3.03 7.33
CA VAL A 90 1.28 3.84 8.56
C VAL A 90 1.23 2.94 9.79
N ASP A 91 2.15 3.13 10.73
CA ASP A 91 2.22 2.33 11.95
C ASP A 91 0.93 2.47 12.80
N PRO A 92 0.36 1.38 13.30
CA PRO A 92 -0.87 1.42 14.09
C PRO A 92 -0.75 2.31 15.35
N ARG A 93 0.44 2.48 15.94
CA ARG A 93 0.65 3.38 17.09
C ARG A 93 0.44 4.84 16.70
N VAL A 94 0.87 5.22 15.49
CA VAL A 94 0.69 6.58 14.95
C VAL A 94 -0.78 6.82 14.65
N ILE A 95 -1.47 5.86 14.04
CA ILE A 95 -2.92 5.94 13.78
C ILE A 95 -3.67 6.12 15.10
N LEU A 96 -3.44 5.23 16.07
CA LEU A 96 -4.14 5.26 17.36
C LEU A 96 -3.90 6.57 18.12
N THR A 97 -2.65 7.03 18.21
CA THR A 97 -2.32 8.31 18.89
C THR A 97 -3.03 9.48 18.21
N THR A 98 -2.97 9.53 16.88
CA THR A 98 -3.58 10.62 16.12
C THR A 98 -5.11 10.61 16.29
N MET A 99 -5.71 9.42 16.23
CA MET A 99 -7.13 9.24 16.52
C MET A 99 -7.49 9.73 17.93
N ALA A 100 -6.67 9.42 18.94
CA ALA A 100 -6.92 9.82 20.33
C ALA A 100 -6.93 11.34 20.49
N VAL A 101 -5.91 12.01 19.95
CA VAL A 101 -5.81 13.48 20.00
C VAL A 101 -6.99 14.14 19.32
N LEU A 102 -7.39 13.64 18.14
CA LEU A 102 -8.52 14.19 17.37
C LEU A 102 -9.89 13.91 18.01
N THR A 103 -10.00 12.87 18.85
CA THR A 103 -11.28 12.45 19.44
C THR A 103 -11.47 12.97 20.86
N ASP A 104 -10.40 13.16 21.63
CA ASP A 104 -10.46 13.81 22.94
C ASP A 104 -10.83 15.30 22.85
N GLU A 105 -10.81 15.89 21.66
CA GLU A 105 -11.34 17.24 21.39
C GLU A 105 -12.84 17.26 21.09
N VAL A 106 -13.41 16.09 20.77
CA VAL A 106 -14.84 15.89 20.47
C VAL A 106 -15.39 14.88 21.47
N ALA A 107 -15.58 15.37 22.71
CA ALA A 107 -15.97 14.57 23.87
C ALA A 107 -16.97 13.43 23.57
N GLU A 108 -16.62 12.22 24.03
CA GLU A 108 -17.49 11.05 24.19
C GLU A 108 -17.88 10.22 22.96
N THR A 109 -17.14 10.26 21.85
CA THR A 109 -17.42 9.34 20.72
C THR A 109 -16.32 8.33 20.47
N VAL A 110 -16.67 7.04 20.55
CA VAL A 110 -15.85 5.96 19.99
C VAL A 110 -15.74 6.21 18.48
N PRO A 111 -14.53 6.26 17.91
CA PRO A 111 -14.38 6.48 16.50
C PRO A 111 -14.99 5.35 15.68
N SER A 112 -15.45 5.67 14.48
CA SER A 112 -15.86 4.70 13.49
C SER A 112 -14.66 4.11 12.74
N ALA A 113 -14.83 2.91 12.17
CA ALA A 113 -13.87 2.32 11.23
C ALA A 113 -13.58 3.24 10.03
N GLN A 114 -14.57 4.04 9.61
CA GLN A 114 -14.39 5.04 8.56
C GLN A 114 -13.42 6.16 8.98
N GLN A 115 -13.48 6.63 10.22
CA GLN A 115 -12.51 7.61 10.71
C GLN A 115 -11.08 7.03 10.81
N VAL A 116 -10.94 5.76 11.20
CA VAL A 116 -9.65 5.05 11.17
C VAL A 116 -9.07 5.04 9.75
N LYS A 117 -9.89 4.67 8.76
CA LYS A 117 -9.53 4.73 7.34
C LYS A 117 -9.07 6.13 6.92
N ASP A 118 -9.86 7.14 7.27
CA ASP A 118 -9.60 8.51 6.83
C ASP A 118 -8.30 9.06 7.41
N VAL A 119 -8.05 8.84 8.71
CA VAL A 119 -6.78 9.23 9.35
C VAL A 119 -5.60 8.48 8.77
N ALA A 120 -5.68 7.15 8.63
CA ALA A 120 -4.61 6.35 8.05
C ALA A 120 -4.28 6.76 6.60
N ASN A 121 -5.31 7.08 5.81
CA ASN A 121 -5.18 7.55 4.44
C ASN A 121 -4.47 8.91 4.37
N GLN A 122 -4.96 9.90 5.13
CA GLN A 122 -4.41 11.25 5.12
C GLN A 122 -2.96 11.27 5.59
N LEU A 123 -2.64 10.53 6.66
CA LEU A 123 -1.26 10.37 7.15
C LEU A 123 -0.34 9.81 6.06
N SER A 124 -0.77 8.74 5.37
CA SER A 124 0.04 8.11 4.33
C SER A 124 0.30 9.02 3.12
N GLN A 125 -0.75 9.62 2.54
CA GLN A 125 -0.58 10.49 1.38
C GLN A 125 0.29 11.71 1.68
N ARG A 126 0.12 12.31 2.87
CA ARG A 126 0.95 13.43 3.31
C ARG A 126 2.39 13.01 3.56
N PHE A 127 2.63 11.85 4.16
CA PHE A 127 3.97 11.31 4.34
C PHE A 127 4.71 11.15 3.02
N TYR A 128 4.10 10.49 2.03
CA TYR A 128 4.71 10.33 0.71
C TYR A 128 4.89 11.67 -0.03
N HIS A 129 3.89 12.56 0.04
CA HIS A 129 4.00 13.91 -0.52
C HIS A 129 5.20 14.66 0.06
N TYR A 130 5.33 14.69 1.38
CA TYR A 130 6.43 15.40 2.02
C TYR A 130 7.76 14.72 1.76
N GLN A 131 7.82 13.39 1.76
CA GLN A 131 9.04 12.63 1.44
C GLN A 131 9.60 12.98 0.05
N ASP A 132 8.73 13.12 -0.95
CA ASP A 132 9.12 13.45 -2.33
C ASP A 132 9.41 14.95 -2.53
N ASN A 133 8.77 15.82 -1.73
CA ASN A 133 8.87 17.27 -1.81
C ASN A 133 9.64 17.88 -0.63
N LEU A 134 10.59 17.17 -0.01
CA LEU A 134 11.41 17.71 1.09
C LEU A 134 12.29 18.87 0.59
N THR A 135 11.71 20.07 0.55
CA THR A 135 12.39 21.35 0.40
C THR A 135 12.70 21.97 1.76
N ALA A 136 12.08 21.49 2.84
CA ALA A 136 12.39 21.85 4.22
C ALA A 136 13.42 20.87 4.78
N GLU A 137 14.71 21.20 4.67
CA GLU A 137 15.82 20.34 5.15
C GLU A 137 15.78 20.05 6.65
N GLN A 138 14.97 20.80 7.43
CA GLN A 138 14.90 20.66 8.88
C GLN A 138 13.93 19.59 9.37
N HIS A 139 12.72 19.50 8.81
CA HIS A 139 11.67 18.58 9.30
C HIS A 139 11.58 17.30 8.47
N ASN A 140 11.43 16.15 9.11
CA ASN A 140 11.20 14.90 8.39
C ASN A 140 9.73 14.75 7.94
N ALA A 141 9.51 13.85 6.98
CA ALA A 141 8.20 13.65 6.36
C ALA A 141 7.13 13.17 7.37
N ALA A 142 7.52 12.31 8.31
CA ALA A 142 6.62 11.85 9.37
C ALA A 142 6.09 13.00 10.23
N THR A 143 6.96 13.91 10.68
CA THR A 143 6.55 15.06 11.50
C THR A 143 5.56 15.93 10.75
N LEU A 144 5.89 16.29 9.51
CA LEU A 144 5.01 17.13 8.69
C LEU A 144 3.65 16.47 8.40
N ALA A 145 3.63 15.15 8.20
CA ALA A 145 2.39 14.40 7.99
C ALA A 145 1.48 14.36 9.22
N ILE A 146 2.07 14.12 10.41
CA ILE A 146 1.34 14.09 11.68
C ILE A 146 0.82 15.48 12.02
N VAL A 147 1.67 16.51 12.01
CA VAL A 147 1.29 17.87 12.38
C VAL A 147 0.18 18.41 11.48
N ARG A 148 0.18 18.04 10.19
CA ARG A 148 -0.88 18.45 9.25
C ARG A 148 -2.22 17.78 9.55
N GLN A 149 -2.19 16.65 10.25
CA GLN A 149 -3.38 15.88 10.63
C GLN A 149 -4.09 16.46 11.85
N LEU A 150 -3.40 17.25 12.66
CA LEU A 150 -3.92 17.85 13.88
C LEU A 150 -4.81 19.07 13.56
N GLN A 151 -5.59 19.53 14.54
CA GLN A 151 -6.45 20.71 14.37
C GLN A 151 -5.63 21.98 14.20
N SER A 152 -4.57 22.12 15.00
CA SER A 152 -3.58 23.18 14.94
C SER A 152 -2.17 22.59 14.88
N PRO A 153 -1.19 23.22 14.19
CA PRO A 153 0.18 22.72 14.19
C PRO A 153 0.77 22.64 15.60
N GLY A 154 0.39 23.56 16.49
CA GLY A 154 0.77 23.59 17.91
C GLY A 154 0.18 22.47 18.78
N ASP A 155 -0.65 21.57 18.24
CA ASP A 155 -1.14 20.40 18.98
C ASP A 155 -0.11 19.25 18.98
N TRP A 156 1.06 19.44 18.37
CA TRP A 156 2.11 18.43 18.28
C TRP A 156 2.61 17.98 19.67
N GLN A 157 2.63 18.87 20.67
CA GLN A 157 2.99 18.51 22.05
C GLN A 157 1.97 17.55 22.65
N ARG A 158 0.67 17.83 22.46
CA ARG A 158 -0.41 16.94 22.94
C ARG A 158 -0.30 15.56 22.29
N TRP A 159 0.00 15.52 20.99
CA TRP A 159 0.26 14.25 20.30
C TRP A 159 1.48 13.53 20.87
N GLN A 160 2.57 14.25 21.14
CA GLN A 160 3.79 13.67 21.72
C GLN A 160 3.52 13.10 23.11
N ASP A 161 2.85 13.86 23.98
CA ASP A 161 2.50 13.44 25.34
C ASP A 161 1.61 12.20 25.31
N GLN A 162 0.63 12.17 24.40
CA GLN A 162 -0.26 11.02 24.23
C GLN A 162 0.50 9.78 23.72
N TYR A 163 1.41 9.95 22.76
CA TYR A 163 2.26 8.87 22.26
C TYR A 163 3.13 8.32 23.40
N GLN A 164 3.77 9.21 24.17
CA GLN A 164 4.63 8.86 25.28
C GLN A 164 3.89 8.12 26.39
N ALA A 165 2.67 8.56 26.72
CA ALA A 165 1.83 7.92 27.72
C ALA A 165 1.45 6.48 27.34
N TRP A 166 1.31 6.17 26.04
CA TRP A 166 0.90 4.85 25.57
C TRP A 166 2.06 3.94 25.18
N PHE A 167 3.13 4.48 24.61
CA PHE A 167 4.18 3.70 23.96
C PHE A 167 5.60 4.03 24.44
N GLY A 168 5.75 5.02 25.33
CA GLY A 168 7.05 5.56 25.72
C GLY A 168 7.62 6.56 24.70
N SER A 169 8.85 7.00 24.92
CA SER A 169 9.49 8.01 24.07
C SER A 169 9.54 7.58 22.59
N PRO A 170 9.05 8.41 21.65
CA PRO A 170 9.15 8.09 20.23
C PRO A 170 10.61 8.04 19.79
N ASP A 171 10.94 7.10 18.90
CA ASP A 171 12.26 7.06 18.29
C ASP A 171 12.38 8.19 17.27
N VAL A 172 13.25 9.16 17.55
CA VAL A 172 13.54 10.30 16.67
C VAL A 172 14.78 10.07 15.79
N ALA A 173 15.54 9.00 16.04
CA ALA A 173 16.68 8.62 15.23
C ALA A 173 16.21 7.82 14.00
N GLU A 174 16.88 8.04 12.86
CA GLU A 174 16.69 7.17 11.70
C GLU A 174 17.70 6.04 11.78
N PRO A 175 17.31 4.78 11.55
CA PRO A 175 18.26 3.69 11.50
C PRO A 175 19.24 3.89 10.34
N GLU A 176 20.54 3.74 10.61
CA GLU A 176 21.64 3.92 9.64
C GLU A 176 21.60 2.90 8.46
N THR A 177 20.70 1.92 8.53
CA THR A 177 20.77 0.67 7.74
C THR A 177 20.34 0.78 6.27
N ALA A 178 19.91 1.94 5.77
CA ALA A 178 19.66 2.14 4.35
C ALA A 178 20.03 3.57 3.93
N PRO A 179 20.75 3.79 2.82
CA PRO A 179 20.96 5.13 2.31
C PRO A 179 19.59 5.74 2.01
N GLN A 180 19.19 6.81 2.69
CA GLN A 180 17.93 7.52 2.40
C GLN A 180 17.84 7.94 0.92
N GLN A 181 18.99 8.14 0.27
CA GLN A 181 19.12 8.36 -1.17
C GLN A 181 18.70 7.13 -2.01
N ALA A 182 18.95 5.91 -1.56
CA ALA A 182 18.53 4.69 -2.23
C ALA A 182 17.00 4.49 -2.14
N LEU A 183 16.38 4.84 -1.01
CA LEU A 183 14.91 4.85 -0.87
C LEU A 183 14.21 5.85 -1.81
N ARG A 184 14.94 6.83 -2.33
CA ARG A 184 14.45 7.85 -3.27
C ARG A 184 14.88 7.59 -4.71
N SER A 185 15.69 6.56 -4.97
CA SER A 185 16.22 6.32 -6.31
C SER A 185 15.28 5.46 -7.16
N THR A 186 15.07 5.89 -8.41
CA THR A 186 14.42 5.05 -9.42
C THR A 186 15.36 3.91 -9.79
N GLY A 187 15.02 2.68 -9.40
CA GLY A 187 15.85 1.49 -9.60
C GLY A 187 16.39 0.84 -8.33
N PHE A 188 16.01 1.34 -7.15
CA PHE A 188 16.14 0.58 -5.91
C PHE A 188 15.15 -0.58 -5.92
N ALA A 189 15.65 -1.78 -6.22
CA ALA A 189 14.85 -2.99 -6.41
C ALA A 189 15.50 -4.20 -5.70
N PRO A 190 14.72 -5.23 -5.36
CA PRO A 190 15.27 -6.49 -4.87
C PRO A 190 16.18 -7.14 -5.91
N ALA A 191 17.14 -7.95 -5.44
CA ALA A 191 18.02 -8.70 -6.34
C ALA A 191 17.22 -9.62 -7.28
N TYR A 192 17.72 -9.82 -8.51
CA TYR A 192 17.12 -10.75 -9.46
C TYR A 192 16.96 -12.16 -8.85
N GLY A 193 15.82 -12.79 -9.09
CA GLY A 193 15.48 -14.10 -8.50
C GLY A 193 14.95 -14.03 -7.07
N PHE A 194 14.93 -12.87 -6.41
CA PHE A 194 14.33 -12.73 -5.08
C PHE A 194 12.81 -13.02 -5.10
N MET A 195 12.07 -12.42 -6.04
CA MET A 195 10.62 -12.60 -6.18
C MET A 195 10.22 -13.47 -7.38
N GLN A 196 9.07 -14.14 -7.26
CA GLN A 196 8.26 -14.66 -8.36
C GLN A 196 6.95 -13.88 -8.49
N TRP A 197 6.16 -14.19 -9.50
CA TRP A 197 4.77 -13.75 -9.55
C TRP A 197 3.93 -14.34 -8.41
N PRO A 198 2.93 -13.61 -7.86
CA PRO A 198 2.18 -14.02 -6.66
C PRO A 198 1.05 -15.01 -6.97
N TRP A 199 1.24 -15.90 -7.95
CA TRP A 199 0.38 -17.04 -8.24
C TRP A 199 1.23 -18.29 -8.41
N ARG A 200 0.59 -19.46 -8.41
CA ARG A 200 1.31 -20.74 -8.50
C ARG A 200 2.27 -20.82 -9.68
N GLN A 201 3.47 -21.33 -9.45
CA GLN A 201 4.38 -21.71 -10.53
C GLN A 201 3.71 -22.70 -11.51
N GLY A 202 4.06 -22.60 -12.79
CA GLY A 202 3.46 -23.35 -13.89
C GLY A 202 2.15 -22.76 -14.43
N TYR A 203 1.64 -21.66 -13.86
CA TYR A 203 0.42 -20.99 -14.32
C TYR A 203 0.72 -19.60 -14.89
N SER A 204 -0.26 -19.03 -15.59
CA SER A 204 -0.13 -17.73 -16.23
C SER A 204 -1.35 -16.84 -15.99
N TRP A 205 -1.12 -15.62 -15.50
CA TRP A 205 -2.16 -14.62 -15.20
C TRP A 205 -1.92 -13.34 -16.02
N ILE A 206 -2.83 -12.37 -15.89
CA ILE A 206 -2.82 -11.12 -16.65
C ILE A 206 -2.57 -9.94 -15.67
N PRO A 207 -1.37 -9.32 -15.68
CA PRO A 207 -1.08 -8.10 -14.95
C PRO A 207 -1.64 -6.86 -15.66
N ASN A 208 -2.08 -5.85 -14.91
CA ASN A 208 -2.42 -4.52 -15.41
C ASN A 208 -1.26 -3.51 -15.27
N GLY A 209 -1.55 -2.23 -15.51
CA GLY A 209 -0.64 -1.09 -15.32
C GLY A 209 -0.15 -0.92 -13.88
N PRO A 210 1.17 -0.79 -13.63
CA PRO A 210 1.68 -0.40 -12.32
C PRO A 210 1.03 0.90 -11.81
N HIS A 211 0.80 0.97 -10.51
CA HIS A 211 0.11 2.07 -9.85
C HIS A 211 0.60 2.24 -8.41
N ALA A 212 0.33 3.40 -7.81
CA ALA A 212 0.58 3.57 -6.39
C ALA A 212 -0.35 2.67 -5.58
N HIS A 213 0.07 2.29 -4.37
CA HIS A 213 -0.72 1.46 -3.45
C HIS A 213 -2.09 2.06 -3.07
N SER A 214 -2.32 3.34 -3.31
CA SER A 214 -3.63 3.98 -3.12
C SER A 214 -4.50 3.96 -4.40
N GLY A 215 -3.91 3.63 -5.54
CA GLY A 215 -4.46 3.80 -6.89
C GLY A 215 -4.13 5.14 -7.56
N SER A 216 -3.44 6.05 -6.87
CA SER A 216 -3.02 7.35 -7.44
C SER A 216 -1.84 7.97 -6.71
N GLY A 217 -1.13 8.90 -7.37
CA GLY A 217 0.13 9.43 -6.85
C GLY A 217 1.31 8.48 -7.10
N PHE A 218 2.30 8.56 -6.21
CA PHE A 218 3.59 7.86 -6.30
C PHE A 218 4.03 7.33 -4.92
N PRO A 219 4.99 6.40 -4.86
CA PRO A 219 5.60 5.67 -5.99
C PRO A 219 4.65 4.64 -6.60
N LEU A 220 4.90 4.22 -7.85
CA LEU A 220 4.14 3.15 -8.54
C LEU A 220 4.56 1.77 -7.99
N SER A 221 4.11 1.47 -6.78
CA SER A 221 4.54 0.33 -5.96
C SER A 221 3.73 -0.94 -6.13
N SER A 222 2.63 -0.88 -6.87
CA SER A 222 1.63 -1.93 -6.94
C SER A 222 1.28 -2.30 -8.37
N ILE A 223 0.82 -3.53 -8.54
CA ILE A 223 0.31 -4.06 -9.79
C ILE A 223 -0.80 -5.06 -9.48
N ASP A 224 -1.87 -5.01 -10.25
CA ASP A 224 -2.98 -5.94 -10.05
C ASP A 224 -2.85 -7.09 -11.02
N VAL A 225 -3.23 -8.26 -10.55
CA VAL A 225 -3.17 -9.49 -11.33
C VAL A 225 -4.46 -10.25 -11.15
N SER A 226 -4.99 -10.76 -12.24
CA SER A 226 -6.13 -11.67 -12.25
C SER A 226 -5.88 -12.73 -13.30
N TYR A 227 -6.41 -13.93 -13.10
CA TYR A 227 -6.30 -14.97 -14.12
C TYR A 227 -6.94 -14.49 -15.43
N ASP A 228 -8.18 -14.01 -15.35
CA ASP A 228 -9.04 -13.68 -16.49
C ASP A 228 -9.85 -12.38 -16.34
N TRP A 229 -9.64 -11.61 -15.26
CA TRP A 229 -10.35 -10.35 -14.98
C TRP A 229 -11.89 -10.49 -15.05
N PRO A 230 -12.48 -11.39 -14.24
CA PRO A 230 -13.89 -11.74 -14.39
C PRO A 230 -14.81 -10.72 -13.69
N ALA A 231 -16.12 -10.95 -13.80
CA ALA A 231 -17.12 -10.26 -12.98
C ALA A 231 -17.17 -10.84 -11.55
N TRP A 232 -17.78 -10.10 -10.62
CA TRP A 232 -18.04 -10.59 -9.26
C TRP A 232 -18.83 -11.91 -9.26
N GLY A 233 -18.50 -12.80 -8.32
CA GLY A 233 -19.08 -14.13 -8.18
C GLY A 233 -18.44 -15.21 -9.06
N ALA A 234 -17.53 -14.85 -9.97
CA ALA A 234 -16.79 -15.81 -10.78
C ALA A 234 -15.73 -16.58 -9.96
N PRO A 235 -15.29 -17.77 -10.44
CA PRO A 235 -14.19 -18.50 -9.81
C PRO A 235 -12.91 -17.67 -9.73
N THR A 236 -12.22 -17.79 -8.60
CA THR A 236 -10.91 -17.16 -8.37
C THR A 236 -9.85 -18.20 -8.04
N TYR A 237 -8.58 -17.81 -8.09
CA TYR A 237 -7.47 -18.75 -8.09
C TYR A 237 -6.47 -18.46 -6.97
N SER A 238 -5.58 -19.43 -6.74
CA SER A 238 -4.64 -19.41 -5.62
C SER A 238 -3.60 -18.31 -5.77
N VAL A 239 -3.48 -17.50 -4.71
CA VAL A 239 -2.42 -16.51 -4.53
C VAL A 239 -1.30 -17.15 -3.70
N THR A 240 -0.05 -16.92 -4.10
CA THR A 240 1.13 -17.51 -3.45
C THR A 240 2.13 -16.43 -3.03
N ALA A 241 2.98 -16.77 -2.06
CA ALA A 241 4.06 -15.90 -1.62
C ALA A 241 5.08 -15.68 -2.76
N ALA A 242 5.35 -14.41 -3.08
CA ALA A 242 6.32 -14.02 -4.09
C ALA A 242 7.78 -14.33 -3.65
N HIS A 243 8.04 -14.35 -2.35
CA HIS A 243 9.37 -14.59 -1.77
C HIS A 243 9.25 -15.24 -0.39
N ASP A 244 10.38 -15.69 0.15
CA ASP A 244 10.48 -16.24 1.49
C ASP A 244 10.36 -15.14 2.56
N GLY A 245 9.69 -15.42 3.67
CA GLY A 245 9.56 -14.49 4.78
C GLY A 245 8.50 -14.84 5.81
N TYR A 246 8.28 -13.93 6.76
CA TYR A 246 7.28 -14.05 7.81
C TYR A 246 5.98 -13.37 7.44
N VAL A 247 4.87 -14.04 7.72
CA VAL A 247 3.51 -13.59 7.46
C VAL A 247 3.01 -12.62 8.53
N THR A 248 2.33 -11.56 8.11
CA THR A 248 1.42 -10.76 8.93
C THR A 248 0.05 -10.74 8.26
N VAL A 249 -0.97 -11.24 8.96
CA VAL A 249 -2.38 -11.20 8.55
C VAL A 249 -2.97 -9.92 9.12
N MET A 250 -3.30 -8.97 8.23
CA MET A 250 -3.80 -7.65 8.62
C MET A 250 -5.30 -7.66 8.87
N SER A 251 -6.02 -8.41 8.03
CA SER A 251 -7.47 -8.62 8.09
C SER A 251 -7.82 -9.86 7.28
N ARG A 252 -9.11 -10.23 7.23
CA ARG A 252 -9.57 -11.35 6.40
C ARG A 252 -9.30 -11.19 4.89
N CYS A 253 -9.00 -9.98 4.41
CA CYS A 253 -8.72 -9.71 3.00
C CYS A 253 -7.34 -9.09 2.71
N GLN A 254 -6.41 -9.13 3.69
CA GLN A 254 -5.07 -8.59 3.51
C GLN A 254 -3.98 -9.35 4.26
N VAL A 255 -2.89 -9.66 3.55
CA VAL A 255 -1.69 -10.33 4.06
C VAL A 255 -0.45 -9.56 3.65
N ARG A 256 0.60 -9.59 4.48
CA ARG A 256 1.95 -9.17 4.14
C ARG A 256 2.93 -10.30 4.39
N VAL A 257 3.92 -10.47 3.51
CA VAL A 257 5.07 -11.35 3.72
C VAL A 257 6.32 -10.48 3.81
N THR A 258 7.05 -10.55 4.91
CA THR A 258 8.25 -9.72 5.17
C THR A 258 9.48 -10.60 5.26
N ASN A 259 10.47 -10.34 4.40
CA ASN A 259 11.78 -10.97 4.50
C ASN A 259 12.63 -10.23 5.55
N PRO A 260 13.47 -10.95 6.33
CA PRO A 260 14.37 -10.31 7.31
C PRO A 260 15.34 -9.28 6.72
N ASN A 261 15.59 -9.30 5.41
CA ASN A 261 16.43 -8.30 4.73
C ASN A 261 15.74 -6.92 4.52
N GLY A 262 14.48 -6.79 4.95
CA GLY A 262 13.69 -5.55 4.88
C GLY A 262 12.72 -5.48 3.71
N TRP A 263 12.87 -6.30 2.68
CA TRP A 263 11.90 -6.37 1.57
C TRP A 263 10.62 -7.10 2.02
N ALA A 264 9.47 -6.60 1.57
CA ALA A 264 8.18 -7.19 1.84
C ALA A 264 7.24 -7.06 0.65
N THR A 265 6.24 -7.93 0.62
CA THR A 265 5.15 -7.90 -0.36
C THR A 265 3.81 -7.89 0.35
N ASN A 266 2.88 -7.06 -0.13
CA ASN A 266 1.53 -6.92 0.40
C ASN A 266 0.51 -7.48 -0.60
N TYR A 267 -0.47 -8.21 -0.10
CA TYR A 267 -1.49 -8.94 -0.87
C TYR A 267 -2.86 -8.48 -0.38
N TYR A 268 -3.60 -7.75 -1.22
CA TYR A 268 -4.90 -7.16 -0.90
C TYR A 268 -6.01 -7.68 -1.82
N HIS A 269 -7.27 -7.51 -1.42
CA HIS A 269 -8.44 -8.18 -2.01
C HIS A 269 -8.36 -9.71 -1.89
N MET A 270 -7.81 -10.20 -0.78
CA MET A 270 -7.67 -11.63 -0.50
C MET A 270 -8.98 -12.25 0.04
N ASP A 271 -9.05 -13.57 -0.03
CA ASP A 271 -10.06 -14.41 0.62
C ASP A 271 -9.45 -15.78 0.95
N GLY A 272 -10.07 -16.51 1.87
CA GLY A 272 -9.64 -17.86 2.25
C GLY A 272 -8.18 -17.93 2.70
N ILE A 273 -7.73 -16.93 3.46
CA ILE A 273 -6.37 -16.86 3.99
C ILE A 273 -6.13 -18.10 4.86
N GLN A 274 -5.09 -18.86 4.51
CA GLN A 274 -4.74 -20.15 5.13
C GLN A 274 -3.37 -20.14 5.82
N VAL A 275 -2.83 -18.94 6.06
CA VAL A 275 -1.58 -18.70 6.78
C VAL A 275 -1.85 -17.90 8.05
N ALA A 276 -0.95 -18.00 9.03
CA ALA A 276 -1.09 -17.34 10.33
C ALA A 276 -0.02 -16.26 10.55
N ASN A 277 -0.28 -15.34 11.48
CA ASN A 277 0.72 -14.38 11.95
C ASN A 277 2.00 -15.10 12.40
N ASN A 278 3.16 -14.54 12.03
CA ASN A 278 4.50 -15.05 12.31
C ASN A 278 4.82 -16.42 11.68
N GLN A 279 3.95 -16.94 10.81
CA GLN A 279 4.27 -18.14 10.03
C GLN A 279 5.37 -17.81 9.01
N TRP A 280 6.41 -18.65 8.97
CA TRP A 280 7.34 -18.63 7.85
C TRP A 280 6.70 -19.25 6.61
N VAL A 281 6.82 -18.57 5.49
CA VAL A 281 6.42 -19.07 4.17
C VAL A 281 7.60 -18.98 3.23
N SER A 282 7.74 -19.96 2.34
CA SER A 282 8.68 -19.87 1.22
C SER A 282 7.94 -19.45 -0.05
N LYS A 283 8.71 -18.99 -1.02
CA LYS A 283 8.25 -18.74 -2.39
C LYS A 283 7.31 -19.86 -2.88
N ASP A 284 6.21 -19.46 -3.51
CA ASP A 284 5.13 -20.34 -3.99
C ASP A 284 4.20 -20.96 -2.92
N THR A 285 4.45 -20.72 -1.62
CA THR A 285 3.51 -21.12 -0.57
C THR A 285 2.17 -20.44 -0.79
N LYS A 286 1.08 -21.22 -0.87
CA LYS A 286 -0.28 -20.67 -1.04
C LYS A 286 -0.69 -19.89 0.22
N LEU A 287 -1.03 -18.62 0.02
CA LEU A 287 -1.51 -17.70 1.06
C LEU A 287 -3.03 -17.76 1.21
N GLY A 288 -3.74 -17.94 0.08
CA GLY A 288 -5.19 -17.92 -0.01
C GLY A 288 -5.63 -17.89 -1.47
N VAL A 289 -6.72 -17.18 -1.76
CA VAL A 289 -7.18 -16.82 -3.11
C VAL A 289 -7.43 -15.30 -3.15
N TYR A 290 -7.55 -14.72 -4.35
CA TYR A 290 -8.15 -13.38 -4.45
C TYR A 290 -9.68 -13.50 -4.37
N ALA A 291 -10.33 -12.51 -3.78
CA ALA A 291 -11.74 -12.55 -3.43
C ALA A 291 -12.65 -12.54 -4.67
N SER A 292 -13.62 -13.47 -4.69
CA SER A 292 -14.64 -13.55 -5.75
C SER A 292 -15.80 -12.58 -5.54
N GLN A 293 -16.04 -12.16 -4.29
CA GLN A 293 -17.17 -11.30 -3.92
C GLN A 293 -16.68 -9.91 -3.49
N ARG A 294 -17.43 -8.87 -3.87
CA ARG A 294 -17.09 -7.48 -3.53
C ARG A 294 -16.99 -7.24 -2.02
N SER A 295 -17.92 -7.79 -1.24
CA SER A 295 -17.94 -7.63 0.23
C SER A 295 -16.73 -8.26 0.90
N THR A 296 -16.18 -9.33 0.34
CA THR A 296 -14.95 -9.96 0.85
C THR A 296 -13.71 -9.21 0.39
N ALA A 297 -13.67 -8.81 -0.89
CA ALA A 297 -12.56 -8.05 -1.46
C ALA A 297 -12.33 -6.72 -0.75
N LEU A 298 -13.41 -6.07 -0.32
CA LEU A 298 -13.43 -4.77 0.34
C LEU A 298 -13.79 -4.92 1.82
N CYS A 299 -13.15 -5.86 2.52
CA CYS A 299 -13.54 -6.28 3.86
C CYS A 299 -13.62 -5.15 4.89
N GLU A 300 -12.84 -4.08 4.70
CA GLU A 300 -12.80 -2.86 5.53
C GLU A 300 -13.00 -1.59 4.67
N GLY A 301 -13.49 -1.76 3.43
CA GLY A 301 -13.80 -0.68 2.48
C GLY A 301 -12.83 -0.57 1.29
N GLY A 302 -12.92 0.57 0.59
CA GLY A 302 -12.16 0.85 -0.64
C GLY A 302 -13.01 0.66 -1.90
N SER A 303 -12.36 0.53 -3.06
CA SER A 303 -13.05 0.31 -4.34
C SER A 303 -12.36 -0.78 -5.14
N SER A 304 -13.15 -1.53 -5.90
CA SER A 304 -12.68 -2.53 -6.84
C SER A 304 -13.70 -2.74 -7.95
N THR A 305 -13.20 -2.98 -9.16
CA THR A 305 -14.00 -3.18 -10.38
C THR A 305 -14.47 -4.62 -10.55
N GLY A 306 -13.70 -5.59 -10.04
CA GLY A 306 -13.95 -7.02 -10.15
C GLY A 306 -12.88 -7.85 -9.43
N PRO A 307 -13.01 -9.19 -9.38
CA PRO A 307 -12.02 -10.06 -8.75
C PRO A 307 -10.60 -9.96 -9.34
N HIS A 308 -9.67 -9.47 -8.53
CA HIS A 308 -8.24 -9.44 -8.80
C HIS A 308 -7.46 -9.41 -7.47
N LEU A 309 -6.17 -9.74 -7.53
CA LEU A 309 -5.22 -9.49 -6.45
C LEU A 309 -4.59 -8.11 -6.67
N HIS A 310 -4.60 -7.27 -5.64
CA HIS A 310 -3.76 -6.07 -5.60
C HIS A 310 -2.46 -6.40 -4.86
N PHE A 311 -1.33 -6.34 -5.58
CA PHE A 311 -0.01 -6.75 -5.08
C PHE A 311 0.93 -5.56 -5.01
N SER A 312 1.60 -5.36 -3.87
CA SER A 312 2.49 -4.21 -3.66
C SER A 312 3.87 -4.63 -3.15
N LEU A 313 4.91 -3.88 -3.56
CA LEU A 313 6.28 -4.01 -3.06
C LEU A 313 6.58 -2.97 -1.98
N LEU A 314 7.27 -3.41 -0.92
CA LEU A 314 7.70 -2.56 0.18
C LEU A 314 9.16 -2.87 0.57
N TYR A 315 9.84 -1.87 1.13
CA TYR A 315 11.11 -2.03 1.81
C TYR A 315 11.09 -1.24 3.12
N GLN A 316 11.43 -1.90 4.22
CA GLN A 316 11.43 -1.32 5.57
C GLN A 316 10.09 -0.62 5.91
N GLY A 317 8.97 -1.24 5.52
CA GLY A 317 7.61 -0.70 5.76
C GLY A 317 7.14 0.38 4.77
N ARG A 318 8.02 0.92 3.94
CA ARG A 318 7.66 1.89 2.89
C ARG A 318 7.33 1.18 1.59
N PHE A 319 6.21 1.51 0.96
CA PHE A 319 5.96 1.19 -0.44
C PHE A 319 7.08 1.70 -1.35
N GLN A 320 7.59 0.82 -2.21
CA GLN A 320 8.70 1.09 -3.14
C GLN A 320 8.22 0.94 -4.57
N SER A 321 8.76 1.76 -5.47
CA SER A 321 8.46 1.65 -6.90
C SER A 321 8.78 0.26 -7.42
N LEU A 322 7.91 -0.29 -8.29
CA LEU A 322 8.20 -1.54 -8.99
C LEU A 322 9.25 -1.36 -10.10
N GLN A 323 9.64 -0.12 -10.43
CA GLN A 323 10.61 0.17 -11.49
C GLN A 323 11.90 -0.64 -11.32
N GLY A 324 12.23 -1.46 -12.32
CA GLY A 324 13.44 -2.29 -12.33
C GLY A 324 13.36 -3.56 -11.47
N SER A 325 12.28 -3.77 -10.71
CA SER A 325 12.06 -4.99 -9.94
C SER A 325 11.71 -6.17 -10.84
N SER A 326 12.24 -7.35 -10.52
CA SER A 326 11.92 -8.59 -11.25
C SER A 326 10.88 -9.43 -10.50
N LEU A 327 9.83 -9.84 -11.21
CA LEU A 327 8.84 -10.83 -10.78
C LEU A 327 9.02 -12.07 -11.64
N GLY A 328 9.71 -13.07 -11.10
CA GLY A 328 10.21 -14.20 -11.89
C GLY A 328 11.20 -13.69 -12.95
N PRO A 329 11.07 -14.11 -14.22
CA PRO A 329 11.96 -13.64 -15.30
C PRO A 329 11.60 -12.25 -15.83
N TYR A 330 10.56 -11.59 -15.30
CA TYR A 330 10.05 -10.34 -15.86
C TYR A 330 10.49 -9.14 -15.05
N GLN A 331 11.30 -8.27 -15.64
CA GLN A 331 11.63 -6.98 -15.04
C GLN A 331 10.56 -5.95 -15.39
N VAL A 332 10.07 -5.23 -14.38
CA VAL A 332 9.00 -4.24 -14.53
C VAL A 332 9.56 -2.88 -14.98
N GLN A 333 9.02 -2.35 -16.07
CA GLN A 333 9.09 -0.93 -16.42
C GLN A 333 7.77 -0.27 -16.03
N THR A 334 7.81 0.61 -15.04
CA THR A 334 6.64 1.39 -14.63
C THR A 334 6.28 2.46 -15.66
N GLY A 335 5.01 2.86 -15.66
CA GLY A 335 4.49 3.91 -16.54
C GLY A 335 4.69 5.31 -15.96
N ARG A 336 4.00 6.29 -16.55
CA ARG A 336 4.13 7.71 -16.18
C ARG A 336 3.23 8.13 -15.04
N TYR A 337 2.18 7.36 -14.78
CA TYR A 337 1.16 7.61 -13.76
C TYR A 337 0.47 6.29 -13.42
N SER A 338 -0.31 6.29 -12.35
CA SER A 338 -1.04 5.09 -11.91
C SER A 338 -1.94 4.51 -12.99
N TYR A 339 -1.83 3.20 -13.23
CA TYR A 339 -2.58 2.44 -14.22
C TYR A 339 -2.29 2.79 -15.68
N ASP A 340 -1.21 3.55 -15.98
CA ASP A 340 -0.73 3.67 -17.35
C ASP A 340 -0.53 2.27 -17.93
N ASN A 341 -1.15 1.99 -19.07
CA ASN A 341 -1.10 0.70 -19.76
C ASN A 341 -0.63 0.85 -21.21
N ASN A 342 -0.17 2.05 -21.59
CA ASN A 342 0.41 2.27 -22.90
C ASN A 342 1.76 1.56 -22.95
N CYS A 343 1.82 0.52 -23.78
CA CYS A 343 2.99 -0.32 -23.90
C CYS A 343 4.25 0.44 -24.31
N GLN A 344 4.16 1.66 -24.85
CA GLN A 344 5.33 2.51 -25.12
C GLN A 344 6.05 3.03 -23.87
N TYR A 345 5.34 3.15 -22.74
CA TYR A 345 5.86 3.72 -21.50
C TYR A 345 5.99 2.71 -20.37
N THR A 346 5.13 1.70 -20.35
CA THR A 346 5.16 0.62 -19.37
C THR A 346 5.15 -0.75 -20.04
N TRP A 347 5.92 -1.68 -19.52
CA TRP A 347 6.00 -3.04 -20.03
C TRP A 347 6.70 -3.95 -19.02
N LEU A 348 6.68 -5.24 -19.31
CA LEU A 348 7.55 -6.24 -18.69
C LEU A 348 8.66 -6.59 -19.67
N LEU A 349 9.92 -6.56 -19.25
CA LEU A 349 11.03 -7.11 -20.02
C LEU A 349 11.21 -8.56 -19.61
N ASP A 350 10.93 -9.50 -20.50
CA ASP A 350 11.25 -10.91 -20.27
C ASP A 350 12.76 -11.11 -20.39
N GLN A 351 13.43 -11.30 -19.27
CA GLN A 351 14.89 -11.37 -19.20
C GLN A 351 15.46 -12.65 -19.84
N ARG A 352 14.61 -13.66 -20.14
CA ARG A 352 15.03 -14.90 -20.83
C ARG A 352 15.20 -14.66 -22.33
N SER A 353 14.26 -13.93 -22.92
CA SER A 353 14.18 -13.69 -24.38
C SER A 353 14.59 -12.27 -24.77
N GLN A 354 14.80 -11.39 -23.79
CA GLN A 354 15.02 -9.95 -23.96
C GLN A 354 13.89 -9.27 -24.74
N GLN A 355 12.68 -9.83 -24.67
CA GLN A 355 11.50 -9.31 -25.35
C GLN A 355 10.66 -8.44 -24.43
N LYS A 356 10.12 -7.39 -25.03
CA LYS A 356 9.13 -6.53 -24.41
C LYS A 356 7.75 -7.19 -24.43
N VAL A 357 7.14 -7.33 -23.27
CA VAL A 357 5.80 -7.88 -23.08
C VAL A 357 4.88 -6.77 -22.56
N CYS A 358 3.84 -6.45 -23.33
CA CYS A 358 2.84 -5.47 -22.91
C CYS A 358 1.99 -6.02 -21.75
N LEU A 359 1.55 -5.12 -20.87
CA LEU A 359 0.56 -5.43 -19.84
C LEU A 359 -0.80 -5.74 -20.48
N TRP A 360 -1.73 -6.28 -19.69
CA TRP A 360 -2.97 -6.87 -20.19
C TRP A 360 -2.76 -8.06 -21.15
N ARG A 361 -1.59 -8.69 -21.09
CA ARG A 361 -1.27 -9.96 -21.75
C ARG A 361 -0.98 -11.01 -20.69
N ARG A 362 -1.22 -12.26 -21.03
CA ARG A 362 -0.94 -13.38 -20.13
C ARG A 362 0.56 -13.60 -20.04
N VAL A 363 1.08 -13.70 -18.81
CA VAL A 363 2.51 -13.95 -18.52
C VAL A 363 2.65 -15.17 -17.64
N ASP A 364 3.68 -16.00 -17.89
CA ASP A 364 3.92 -17.21 -17.11
C ASP A 364 4.61 -16.93 -15.78
N ASN A 365 4.37 -17.79 -14.80
CA ASN A 365 5.26 -17.93 -13.64
C ASN A 365 5.99 -19.26 -13.79
N PRO A 366 7.23 -19.28 -14.29
CA PRO A 366 7.93 -20.53 -14.58
C PRO A 366 8.21 -21.30 -13.29
N THR A 367 8.24 -22.63 -13.39
CA THR A 367 8.79 -23.47 -12.33
C THR A 367 10.28 -23.23 -12.21
N LEU A 368 10.79 -23.14 -10.97
CA LEU A 368 12.23 -23.01 -10.70
C LEU A 368 13.03 -24.19 -11.23
#